data_AF-A0A9P6DXD5-F1
#
_entry.id   AF-A0A9P6DXD5-F1
#
_cell.length_a   1.000
_cell.length_b   1.000
_cell.length_c   1.000
_cell.angle_alpha   90.00
_cell.angle_beta   90.00
_cell.angle_gamma   90.00
#
_symmetry.space_group_name_H-M   'P 1'
#
loop_
_entity.id
_entity.type
_entity.pdbx_description
1 polymer ?
#
loop_
_entity_poly.entity_id
_entity_poly.type
_entity_poly.pdbx_seq_one_letter_code
_entity_poly.pdbx_strand_id
1 'polypeptide(L)'
;DVVYSQPVDQGIGKHANTQFFFILDTLKKRNGPMSLRELSIMTESVLETDPEMLARFEAHENVIKNPINGLYSYRHETFATRDDLLKEIKSHTRRGGGLSVALLKQTWSGAPAVIEELEKEGLVLVTRTGGPSRDANGNKDPIPKMVFWNDIPPTDGGKQVESEFLEMWQSLKWPTEADLPAALDSIGQTPARTSASTGVDGGGGINGKAKGRKGKRGSRARVTKIQNTHLKGIDLTKDYVPPPPSSGFPGTSGSK
;
A
#
# COMPACT_ATOMS: atom_id res chain seq x y z
N ASP A 1 -12.77 12.16 -58.54
CA ASP A 1 -12.70 11.60 -57.19
C ASP A 1 -12.64 12.68 -56.14
N VAL A 2 -13.78 12.93 -55.48
CA VAL A 2 -13.84 13.76 -54.28
C VAL A 2 -13.65 12.79 -53.10
N VAL A 3 -12.44 12.78 -52.55
CA VAL A 3 -12.11 12.04 -51.33
C VAL A 3 -12.81 12.77 -50.19
N TYR A 4 -13.95 12.23 -49.75
CA TYR A 4 -14.61 12.65 -48.51
C TYR A 4 -13.69 12.33 -47.34
N SER A 5 -13.12 13.37 -46.74
CA SER A 5 -12.49 13.29 -45.42
C SER A 5 -13.52 12.77 -44.43
N GLN A 6 -13.39 11.52 -44.00
CA GLN A 6 -14.15 11.03 -42.86
C GLN A 6 -13.79 11.89 -41.63
N PRO A 7 -14.75 12.38 -40.84
CA PRO A 7 -14.43 12.98 -39.56
C PRO A 7 -14.04 11.85 -38.61
N VAL A 8 -12.74 11.67 -38.38
CA VAL A 8 -12.15 10.60 -37.56
C VAL A 8 -12.52 10.71 -36.06
N ASP A 9 -13.37 11.66 -35.65
CA ASP A 9 -13.54 12.03 -34.24
C ASP A 9 -14.99 12.00 -33.70
N GLN A 10 -15.94 11.31 -34.36
CA GLN A 10 -17.35 11.31 -33.91
C GLN A 10 -17.68 10.38 -32.72
N GLY A 11 -16.69 9.65 -32.19
CA GLY A 11 -16.87 8.71 -31.07
C GLY A 11 -16.25 9.16 -29.74
N ILE A 12 -15.31 10.09 -29.75
CA ILE A 12 -14.45 10.37 -28.59
C ILE A 12 -15.16 11.23 -27.51
N GLY A 13 -16.30 11.86 -27.81
CA GLY A 13 -17.08 12.66 -26.86
C GLY A 13 -18.35 12.01 -26.28
N LYS A 14 -18.74 10.79 -26.69
CA LYS A 14 -20.02 10.16 -26.26
C LYS A 14 -19.88 9.23 -25.06
N HIS A 15 -18.66 8.86 -24.70
CA HIS A 15 -18.42 8.00 -23.54
C HIS A 15 -18.59 8.82 -22.26
N ALA A 16 -19.43 8.33 -21.33
CA ALA A 16 -19.74 9.00 -20.07
C ALA A 16 -18.48 9.40 -19.28
N ASN A 17 -17.44 8.57 -19.27
CA ASN A 17 -16.17 8.86 -18.61
C ASN A 17 -15.39 10.03 -19.25
N THR A 18 -15.47 10.14 -20.58
CA THR A 18 -14.80 11.23 -21.30
C THR A 18 -15.54 12.55 -21.10
N GLN A 19 -16.87 12.53 -21.16
CA GLN A 19 -17.70 13.69 -20.80
C GLN A 19 -17.42 14.13 -19.36
N PHE A 20 -17.33 13.17 -18.43
CA PHE A 20 -16.98 13.43 -17.05
C PHE A 20 -15.64 14.14 -16.88
N PHE A 21 -14.60 13.67 -17.58
CA PHE A 21 -13.28 14.32 -17.57
C PHE A 21 -13.35 15.77 -18.10
N PHE A 22 -14.08 16.01 -19.20
CA PHE A 22 -14.26 17.36 -19.73
C PHE A 22 -15.02 18.28 -18.77
N ILE A 23 -16.04 17.78 -18.07
CA ILE A 23 -16.77 18.52 -17.03
C ILE A 23 -15.83 18.90 -15.88
N LEU A 24 -15.01 17.96 -15.40
CA LEU A 24 -14.04 18.26 -14.33
C LEU A 24 -12.95 19.24 -14.78
N ASP A 25 -12.44 19.10 -16.00
CA ASP A 25 -11.41 19.98 -16.55
C ASP A 25 -11.93 21.41 -16.77
N THR A 26 -13.17 21.58 -17.23
CA THR A 26 -13.81 22.91 -17.35
C THR A 26 -14.03 23.56 -15.99
N LEU A 27 -14.49 22.78 -14.98
CA LEU A 27 -14.65 23.28 -13.62
C LEU A 27 -13.30 23.69 -13.00
N LYS A 28 -12.24 22.89 -13.22
CA LYS A 28 -10.88 23.16 -12.77
C LYS A 28 -10.27 24.41 -13.41
N LYS A 29 -10.49 24.63 -14.72
CA LYS A 29 -9.95 25.78 -15.47
C LYS A 29 -10.59 27.10 -15.07
N ARG A 30 -11.90 27.13 -14.83
CA ARG A 30 -12.62 28.36 -14.48
C ARG A 30 -12.34 28.82 -13.05
N ASN A 31 -12.02 27.88 -12.15
CA ASN A 31 -11.74 28.15 -10.73
C ASN A 31 -12.83 29.03 -10.08
N GLY A 32 -14.09 28.61 -10.18
CA GLY A 32 -15.25 29.34 -9.65
C GLY A 32 -16.54 28.51 -9.65
N PRO A 33 -17.58 28.95 -8.92
CA PRO A 33 -18.84 28.24 -8.83
C PRO A 33 -19.60 28.29 -10.17
N MET A 34 -20.12 27.15 -10.63
CA MET A 34 -20.85 27.00 -11.89
C MET A 34 -22.17 26.24 -11.70
N SER A 35 -23.20 26.62 -12.45
CA SER A 35 -24.47 25.88 -12.46
C SER A 35 -24.36 24.60 -13.29
N LEU A 36 -25.20 23.61 -12.99
CA LEU A 36 -25.24 22.35 -13.75
C LEU A 36 -25.58 22.57 -15.23
N ARG A 37 -26.49 23.51 -15.51
CA ARG A 37 -26.90 23.90 -16.86
C ARG A 37 -25.76 24.55 -17.65
N GLU A 38 -24.96 25.37 -17.00
CA GLU A 38 -23.82 26.01 -17.66
C GLU A 38 -22.72 24.99 -17.97
N LEU A 39 -22.49 24.03 -17.07
CA LEU A 39 -21.59 22.90 -17.31
C LEU A 39 -22.06 22.04 -18.48
N SER A 40 -23.36 21.70 -18.56
CA SER A 40 -23.91 20.88 -19.65
C SER A 40 -23.77 21.59 -21.00
N ILE A 41 -24.00 22.91 -21.06
CA ILE A 41 -23.80 23.71 -22.27
C ILE A 41 -22.32 23.77 -22.68
N MET A 42 -21.41 24.07 -21.75
CA MET A 42 -19.98 24.22 -22.08
C MET A 42 -19.32 22.91 -22.53
N THR A 43 -19.81 21.77 -22.07
CA THR A 43 -19.22 20.46 -22.35
C THR A 43 -20.05 19.61 -23.32
N GLU A 44 -21.16 20.15 -23.83
CA GLU A 44 -22.15 19.41 -24.63
C GLU A 44 -22.55 18.06 -23.99
N SER A 45 -22.59 18.02 -22.66
CA SER A 45 -22.80 16.80 -21.89
C SER A 45 -24.25 16.63 -21.46
N VAL A 46 -24.63 15.38 -21.21
CA VAL A 46 -26.01 14.99 -20.84
C VAL A 46 -26.20 15.05 -19.31
N LEU A 47 -25.36 15.81 -18.60
CA LEU A 47 -25.31 15.87 -17.12
C LEU A 47 -26.64 16.25 -16.46
N GLU A 48 -27.47 17.06 -17.14
CA GLU A 48 -28.80 17.49 -16.67
C GLU A 48 -29.89 16.45 -16.94
N THR A 49 -29.72 15.62 -17.96
CA THR A 49 -30.75 14.68 -18.40
C THR A 49 -30.52 13.28 -17.83
N ASP A 50 -29.27 12.90 -17.57
CA ASP A 50 -28.91 11.59 -17.03
C ASP A 50 -28.65 11.65 -15.50
N PRO A 51 -29.57 11.11 -14.67
CA PRO A 51 -29.41 11.12 -13.22
C PRO A 51 -28.24 10.24 -12.73
N GLU A 52 -27.82 9.21 -13.48
CA GLU A 52 -26.68 8.38 -13.07
C GLU A 52 -25.36 9.14 -13.20
N MET A 53 -25.21 9.94 -14.25
CA MET A 53 -24.03 10.79 -14.44
C MET A 53 -23.95 11.88 -13.37
N LEU A 54 -25.10 12.48 -13.03
CA LEU A 54 -25.18 13.48 -11.95
C LEU A 54 -24.80 12.87 -10.60
N ALA A 55 -25.31 11.69 -10.26
CA ALA A 55 -24.97 11.02 -9.01
C ALA A 55 -23.46 10.74 -8.90
N ARG A 56 -22.82 10.31 -10.00
CA ARG A 56 -21.36 10.11 -10.04
C ARG A 56 -20.58 11.43 -9.91
N PHE A 57 -21.10 12.50 -10.46
CA PHE A 57 -20.52 13.84 -10.36
C PHE A 57 -20.61 14.42 -8.95
N GLU A 58 -21.75 14.26 -8.29
CA GLU A 58 -21.91 14.69 -6.89
C GLU A 58 -21.11 13.82 -5.91
N ALA A 59 -20.90 12.54 -6.22
CA ALA A 59 -20.09 11.64 -5.40
C ALA A 59 -18.58 11.86 -5.56
N HIS A 60 -18.14 12.70 -6.50
CA HIS A 60 -16.71 12.88 -6.78
C HIS A 60 -16.02 13.75 -5.73
N GLU A 61 -14.87 13.29 -5.23
CA GLU A 61 -14.13 13.92 -4.11
C GLU A 61 -13.76 15.39 -4.36
N ASN A 62 -13.53 15.74 -5.63
CA ASN A 62 -13.12 17.09 -6.03
C ASN A 62 -14.30 18.02 -6.41
N VAL A 63 -15.55 17.61 -6.23
CA VAL A 63 -16.73 18.44 -6.55
C VAL A 63 -17.41 18.84 -5.25
N ILE A 64 -17.61 20.15 -5.06
CA ILE A 64 -18.34 20.70 -3.91
C ILE A 64 -19.61 21.35 -4.43
N LYS A 65 -20.76 20.83 -3.97
CA LYS A 65 -22.08 21.43 -4.19
C LYS A 65 -22.40 22.37 -3.05
N ASN A 66 -22.67 23.63 -3.39
CA ASN A 66 -23.15 24.60 -2.43
C ASN A 66 -24.67 24.41 -2.23
N PRO A 67 -25.16 24.13 -1.02
CA PRO A 67 -26.57 23.82 -0.79
C PRO A 67 -27.50 25.03 -0.95
N ILE A 68 -26.97 26.26 -0.85
CA ILE A 68 -27.75 27.50 -0.88
C ILE A 68 -28.12 27.89 -2.31
N ASN A 69 -27.14 27.84 -3.21
CA ASN A 69 -27.28 28.37 -4.57
C ASN A 69 -27.27 27.24 -5.63
N GLY A 70 -27.03 25.99 -5.22
CA GLY A 70 -26.97 24.85 -6.12
C GLY A 70 -25.81 24.90 -7.11
N LEU A 71 -24.82 25.77 -6.89
CA LEU A 71 -23.63 25.84 -7.75
C LEU A 71 -22.58 24.81 -7.32
N TYR A 72 -21.89 24.28 -8.32
CA TYR A 72 -20.80 23.33 -8.19
C TYR A 72 -19.49 24.07 -8.31
N SER A 73 -18.53 23.73 -7.45
CA SER A 73 -17.18 24.28 -7.49
C SER A 73 -16.16 23.16 -7.42
N TYR A 74 -15.02 23.32 -8.08
CA TYR A 74 -13.93 22.36 -7.99
C TYR A 74 -13.20 22.58 -6.67
N ARG A 75 -13.07 21.51 -5.87
CA ARG A 75 -12.21 21.51 -4.69
C ARG A 75 -10.77 21.53 -5.18
N HIS A 76 -10.15 22.69 -5.13
CA HIS A 76 -8.71 22.79 -5.25
C HIS A 76 -8.12 22.41 -3.89
N GLU A 77 -7.40 21.29 -3.82
CA GLU A 77 -6.46 21.01 -2.72
C GLU A 77 -5.43 22.14 -2.68
N THR A 78 -5.72 23.16 -1.86
CA THR A 78 -4.96 24.40 -1.78
C THR A 78 -4.32 24.47 -0.41
N PHE A 79 -3.16 23.84 -0.28
CA PHE A 79 -2.32 23.97 0.91
C PHE A 79 -1.56 25.29 0.83
N ALA A 80 -2.25 26.39 1.11
CA ALA A 80 -1.65 27.73 1.05
C ALA A 80 -0.84 28.08 2.31
N THR A 81 -1.01 27.32 3.39
CA THR A 81 -0.43 27.59 4.69
C THR A 81 0.45 26.44 5.14
N ARG A 82 1.54 26.77 5.86
CA ARG A 82 2.46 25.82 6.49
C ARG A 82 1.75 24.74 7.32
N ASP A 83 0.78 25.12 8.14
CA ASP A 83 0.02 24.17 8.97
C ASP A 83 -0.90 23.25 8.17
N ASP A 84 -1.40 23.73 7.04
CA ASP A 84 -2.28 22.95 6.17
C ASP A 84 -1.49 21.87 5.42
N LEU A 85 -0.31 22.26 4.91
CA LEU A 85 0.66 21.31 4.36
C LEU A 85 1.04 20.24 5.39
N LEU A 86 1.26 20.63 6.65
CA LEU A 86 1.61 19.69 7.72
C LEU A 86 0.49 18.68 8.01
N LYS A 87 -0.76 19.14 8.07
CA LYS A 87 -1.93 18.27 8.29
C LYS A 87 -2.09 17.27 7.15
N GLU A 88 -1.88 17.71 5.91
CA GLU A 88 -1.99 16.82 4.76
C GLU A 88 -0.86 15.79 4.75
N ILE A 89 0.39 16.20 4.98
CA ILE A 89 1.53 15.27 5.08
C ILE A 89 1.28 14.24 6.19
N LYS A 90 0.75 14.66 7.35
CA LYS A 90 0.34 13.74 8.43
C LYS A 90 -0.74 12.75 7.99
N SER A 91 -1.79 13.26 7.36
CA SER A 91 -2.92 12.44 6.86
C SER A 91 -2.44 11.38 5.88
N HIS A 92 -1.60 11.80 4.92
CA HIS A 92 -1.09 10.93 3.87
C HIS A 92 -0.08 9.90 4.41
N THR A 93 0.80 10.31 5.32
CA THR A 93 1.79 9.41 5.96
C THR A 93 1.10 8.33 6.80
N ARG A 94 0.02 8.67 7.52
CA ARG A 94 -0.78 7.69 8.28
C ARG A 94 -1.45 6.63 7.41
N ARG A 95 -1.74 6.96 6.15
CA ARG A 95 -2.26 6.01 5.16
C ARG A 95 -1.15 5.15 4.53
N GLY A 96 0.10 5.30 4.98
CA GLY A 96 1.26 4.55 4.50
C GLY A 96 1.88 5.13 3.23
N GLY A 97 1.51 6.34 2.81
CA GLY A 97 2.02 6.97 1.59
C GLY A 97 2.81 8.25 1.88
N GLY A 98 3.80 8.56 1.04
CA GLY A 98 4.45 9.88 1.03
C GLY A 98 3.80 10.83 0.02
N LEU A 99 3.99 12.14 0.21
CA LEU A 99 3.52 13.16 -0.72
C LEU A 99 4.63 13.54 -1.72
N SER A 100 4.31 13.62 -3.01
CA SER A 100 5.31 13.95 -4.04
C SER A 100 5.59 15.46 -4.07
N VAL A 101 6.87 15.84 -4.01
CA VAL A 101 7.30 17.25 -4.09
C VAL A 101 6.96 17.86 -5.45
N ALA A 102 6.98 17.05 -6.52
CA ALA A 102 6.59 17.52 -7.85
C ALA A 102 5.11 17.88 -7.92
N LEU A 103 4.24 17.11 -7.25
CA LEU A 103 2.82 17.41 -7.15
C LEU A 103 2.59 18.66 -6.29
N LEU A 104 3.29 18.76 -5.16
CA LEU A 104 3.23 19.93 -4.28
C LEU A 104 3.68 21.22 -4.98
N LYS A 105 4.72 21.16 -5.82
CA LYS A 105 5.17 22.31 -6.63
C LYS A 105 4.12 22.75 -7.65
N GLN A 106 3.32 21.81 -8.17
CA GLN A 106 2.25 22.12 -9.12
C GLN A 106 1.03 22.75 -8.44
N THR A 107 0.73 22.38 -7.20
CA THR A 107 -0.39 22.96 -6.43
C THR A 107 0.00 24.27 -5.75
N TRP A 108 1.21 24.34 -5.21
CA TRP A 108 1.74 25.52 -4.53
C TRP A 108 3.23 25.75 -4.83
N SER A 109 3.54 26.83 -5.54
CA SER A 109 4.91 27.18 -5.92
C SER A 109 5.84 27.45 -4.72
N GLY A 110 5.28 27.83 -3.57
CA GLY A 110 6.01 28.06 -2.32
C GLY A 110 6.25 26.82 -1.46
N ALA A 111 5.62 25.68 -1.81
CA ALA A 111 5.76 24.44 -1.06
C ALA A 111 7.22 23.98 -0.83
N PRO A 112 8.13 23.98 -1.82
CA PRO A 112 9.50 23.48 -1.59
C PRO A 112 10.26 24.26 -0.52
N ALA A 113 10.11 25.58 -0.45
CA ALA A 113 10.76 26.41 0.57
C ALA A 113 10.25 26.07 1.98
N VAL A 114 8.92 25.90 2.13
CA VAL A 114 8.31 25.55 3.41
C VAL A 114 8.67 24.11 3.83
N ILE A 115 8.82 23.20 2.88
CA ILE A 115 9.29 21.83 3.15
C ILE A 115 10.72 21.85 3.69
N GLU A 116 11.61 22.67 3.12
CA GLU A 116 12.99 22.83 3.62
C GLU A 116 13.03 23.41 5.04
N GLU A 117 12.14 24.35 5.37
CA GLU A 117 11.99 24.86 6.74
C GLU A 117 11.51 23.74 7.70
N LEU A 118 10.49 22.98 7.31
CA LEU A 118 9.95 21.88 8.11
C LEU A 118 10.94 20.70 8.25
N GLU A 119 11.82 20.50 7.27
CA GLU A 119 12.93 19.53 7.33
C GLU A 119 14.01 19.99 8.32
N LYS A 120 14.38 21.28 8.32
CA LYS A 120 15.33 21.85 9.29
C LYS A 120 14.84 21.74 10.73
N GLU A 121 13.54 21.87 10.93
CA GLU A 121 12.90 21.67 12.23
C GLU A 121 12.74 20.19 12.61
N GLY A 122 12.97 19.27 11.66
CA GLY A 122 12.87 17.82 11.87
C GLY A 122 11.43 17.31 12.02
N LEU A 123 10.43 18.08 11.62
CA LEU A 123 9.02 17.67 11.61
C LEU A 123 8.66 16.83 10.38
N VAL A 124 9.46 16.95 9.33
CA VAL A 124 9.21 16.34 8.03
C VAL A 124 10.49 15.66 7.54
N LEU A 125 10.33 14.45 6.99
CA LEU A 125 11.41 13.68 6.36
C LEU A 125 11.27 13.79 4.84
N VAL A 126 12.35 14.16 4.16
CA VAL A 126 12.37 14.30 2.71
C VAL A 126 13.25 13.21 2.10
N THR A 127 12.66 12.32 1.31
CA THR A 127 13.44 11.40 0.48
C THR A 127 13.87 12.14 -0.77
N ARG A 128 15.18 12.33 -0.88
CA ARG A 128 15.80 12.87 -2.07
C ARG A 128 16.33 11.73 -2.92
N THR A 129 16.12 11.80 -4.23
CA THR A 129 16.68 10.79 -5.14
C THR A 129 18.12 11.15 -5.42
N GLY A 130 19.07 10.35 -4.94
CA GLY A 130 20.48 10.39 -5.32
C GLY A 130 20.72 9.91 -6.75
N GLY A 131 19.82 10.25 -7.68
CA GLY A 131 19.97 9.96 -9.10
C GLY A 131 21.01 10.89 -9.71
N PRO A 132 21.70 10.47 -10.79
CA PRO A 132 22.75 11.24 -11.43
C PRO A 132 22.14 12.39 -12.25
N SER A 133 21.63 13.42 -11.59
CA SER A 133 21.43 14.70 -12.26
C SER A 133 22.76 15.46 -12.10
N ARG A 134 23.56 15.41 -13.16
CA ARG A 134 24.71 16.30 -13.32
C ARG A 134 24.15 17.70 -13.59
N ASP A 135 24.21 18.55 -12.59
CA ASP A 135 24.34 19.97 -12.86
C ASP A 135 25.65 20.21 -13.66
N ALA A 136 25.73 21.32 -14.39
CA ALA A 136 26.91 21.65 -15.20
C ALA A 136 28.20 21.83 -14.37
N ASN A 137 28.08 21.92 -13.03
CA ASN A 137 29.16 22.20 -12.09
C ASN A 137 29.56 21.01 -11.21
N GLY A 138 28.91 19.84 -11.36
CA GLY A 138 29.28 18.63 -10.62
C GLY A 138 28.84 18.60 -9.15
N ASN A 139 28.02 19.55 -8.70
CA ASN A 139 27.39 19.52 -7.38
C ASN A 139 26.14 18.63 -7.43
N LYS A 140 26.23 17.49 -6.73
CA LYS A 140 25.15 16.51 -6.62
C LYS A 140 24.09 17.00 -5.64
N ASP A 141 23.33 18.04 -6.00
CA ASP A 141 22.22 18.47 -5.18
C ASP A 141 21.08 17.44 -5.28
N PRO A 142 20.75 16.76 -4.18
CA PRO A 142 19.82 15.65 -4.24
C PRO A 142 18.40 16.19 -4.43
N ILE A 143 17.74 15.81 -5.54
CA ILE A 143 16.42 16.34 -5.89
C ILE A 143 15.37 15.78 -4.90
N PRO A 144 14.62 16.63 -4.19
CA PRO A 144 13.60 16.18 -3.26
C PRO A 144 12.44 15.56 -4.04
N LYS A 145 12.10 14.31 -3.72
CA LYS A 145 11.10 13.53 -4.47
C LYS A 145 9.84 13.31 -3.64
N MET A 146 10.02 12.82 -2.42
CA MET A 146 8.92 12.46 -1.52
C MET A 146 9.07 13.11 -0.17
N VAL A 147 7.93 13.42 0.46
CA VAL A 147 7.82 14.06 1.76
C VAL A 147 7.00 13.15 2.68
N PHE A 148 7.50 12.93 3.89
CA PHE A 148 6.88 12.11 4.92
C PHE A 148 6.82 12.89 6.22
N TRP A 149 5.81 12.61 7.03
CA TRP A 149 5.75 13.12 8.40
C TRP A 149 6.78 12.39 9.28
N ASN A 150 7.49 13.13 10.14
CA ASN A 150 8.36 12.52 11.13
C ASN A 150 7.56 12.23 12.42
N ASP A 151 7.31 10.95 12.70
CA ASP A 151 6.59 10.54 13.92
C ASP A 151 7.40 10.72 15.20
N ILE A 152 8.74 10.81 15.11
CA ILE A 152 9.64 10.99 16.24
C ILE A 152 10.48 12.25 15.99
N PRO A 153 10.01 13.42 16.45
CA PRO A 153 10.74 14.66 16.24
C PRO A 153 12.10 14.62 16.97
N PRO A 154 13.07 15.46 16.56
CA PRO A 154 14.38 15.52 17.20
C PRO A 154 14.33 15.91 18.68
N THR A 155 13.23 16.52 19.15
CA THR A 155 13.00 16.80 20.57
C THR A 155 12.76 15.53 21.39
N ASP A 156 12.13 14.50 20.80
CA ASP A 156 11.72 13.26 21.48
C ASP A 156 12.73 12.12 21.29
N GLY A 157 13.95 12.43 20.82
CA GLY A 157 15.03 11.45 20.64
C GLY A 157 15.28 11.01 19.20
N GLY A 158 14.60 11.60 18.21
CA GLY A 158 14.86 11.37 16.78
C GLY A 158 16.13 12.02 16.24
N LYS A 159 17.07 12.44 17.09
CA LYS A 159 18.33 13.06 16.64
C LYS A 159 19.23 12.01 16.02
N GLN A 160 19.96 12.42 14.99
CA GLN A 160 21.00 11.58 14.41
C GLN A 160 22.06 11.28 15.48
N VAL A 161 22.37 10.00 15.65
CA VAL A 161 23.43 9.55 16.56
C VAL A 161 24.79 10.05 16.05
N GLU A 162 25.74 10.23 16.95
CA GLU A 162 27.11 10.64 16.63
C GLU A 162 27.72 9.79 15.50
N SER A 163 28.49 10.44 14.63
CA SER A 163 29.07 9.80 13.45
C SER A 163 29.98 8.62 13.80
N GLU A 164 30.71 8.71 14.92
CA GLU A 164 31.59 7.65 15.41
C GLU A 164 30.79 6.37 15.77
N PHE A 165 29.60 6.54 16.35
CA PHE A 165 28.73 5.40 16.66
C PHE A 165 28.17 4.77 15.39
N LEU A 166 27.77 5.58 14.40
CA LEU A 166 27.27 5.06 13.12
C LEU A 166 28.36 4.27 12.37
N GLU A 167 29.59 4.77 12.37
CA GLU A 167 30.72 4.08 11.75
C GLU A 167 31.04 2.77 12.48
N MET A 168 31.07 2.80 13.82
CA MET A 168 31.23 1.59 14.64
C MET A 168 30.12 0.57 14.36
N TRP A 169 28.86 1.00 14.30
CA TRP A 169 27.72 0.15 14.03
C TRP A 169 27.78 -0.49 12.64
N GLN A 170 28.17 0.28 11.62
CA GLN A 170 28.36 -0.22 10.26
C GLN A 170 29.57 -1.15 10.12
N SER A 171 30.61 -0.94 10.93
CA SER A 171 31.81 -1.78 10.93
C SER A 171 31.57 -3.18 11.51
N LEU A 172 30.49 -3.37 12.28
CA LEU A 172 30.15 -4.63 12.89
C LEU A 172 29.74 -5.65 11.83
N LYS A 173 30.58 -6.67 11.64
CA LYS A 173 30.29 -7.78 10.72
C LYS A 173 29.30 -8.73 11.36
N TRP A 174 28.12 -8.85 10.76
CA TRP A 174 27.13 -9.84 11.20
C TRP A 174 27.58 -11.26 10.85
N PRO A 175 27.52 -12.22 11.80
CA PRO A 175 27.75 -13.64 11.50
C PRO A 175 26.76 -14.17 10.45
N THR A 176 27.18 -15.15 9.67
CA THR A 176 26.31 -15.88 8.73
C THR A 176 25.20 -16.60 9.52
N GLU A 177 24.03 -16.82 8.92
CA GLU A 177 22.85 -17.45 9.55
C GLU A 177 23.17 -18.78 10.26
N ALA A 178 24.13 -19.56 9.74
CA ALA A 178 24.58 -20.82 10.34
C ALA A 178 25.37 -20.66 11.65
N ASP A 179 26.10 -19.55 11.81
CA ASP A 179 26.98 -19.28 12.97
C ASP A 179 26.29 -18.41 14.03
N LEU A 180 25.18 -17.76 13.67
CA LEU A 180 24.36 -16.95 14.56
C LEU A 180 23.88 -17.68 15.84
N PRO A 181 23.36 -18.93 15.79
CA PRO A 181 22.93 -19.61 17.01
C PRO A 181 24.10 -19.91 17.96
N ALA A 182 25.26 -20.32 17.42
CA ALA A 182 26.44 -20.59 18.23
C ALA A 182 27.01 -19.30 18.86
N ALA A 183 26.99 -18.18 18.13
CA ALA A 183 27.39 -16.88 18.64
C ALA A 183 26.44 -16.37 19.73
N LEU A 184 25.12 -16.52 19.56
CA LEU A 184 24.12 -16.14 20.56
C LEU A 184 24.24 -16.99 21.84
N ASP A 185 24.41 -18.30 21.70
CA ASP A 185 24.61 -19.21 22.83
C ASP A 185 25.89 -18.87 23.62
N SER A 186 26.96 -18.44 22.92
CA SER A 186 28.21 -18.00 23.57
C SER A 186 28.06 -16.73 24.41
N ILE A 187 27.08 -15.87 24.08
CA ILE A 187 26.76 -14.63 24.80
C ILE A 187 25.64 -14.88 25.84
N GLY A 188 25.16 -16.13 25.97
CA GLY A 188 24.08 -16.51 26.89
C GLY A 188 22.71 -16.01 26.47
N GLN A 189 22.53 -15.61 25.21
CA GLN A 189 21.24 -15.23 24.64
C GLN A 189 20.66 -16.42 23.87
N THR A 190 19.45 -16.84 24.21
CA THR A 190 18.79 -17.90 23.44
C THR A 190 18.31 -17.35 22.10
N PRO A 191 18.63 -17.97 20.95
CA PRO A 191 18.05 -17.58 19.67
C PRO A 191 16.53 -17.67 19.78
N ALA A 192 15.84 -16.57 19.52
CA ALA A 192 14.39 -16.54 19.42
C ALA A 192 14.00 -17.46 18.25
N ARG A 193 13.64 -18.70 18.56
CA ARG A 193 13.13 -19.67 17.58
C ARG A 193 12.01 -18.99 16.79
N THR A 194 12.27 -18.85 15.50
CA THR A 194 11.35 -18.46 14.43
C THR A 194 10.01 -19.19 14.59
N SER A 195 9.05 -18.52 15.21
CA SER A 195 7.64 -18.79 14.99
C SER A 195 7.23 -17.86 13.85
N ALA A 196 7.02 -18.43 12.67
CA ALA A 196 6.57 -17.79 11.43
C ALA A 196 7.62 -17.05 10.58
N SER A 197 8.32 -17.79 9.71
CA SER A 197 8.18 -17.61 8.27
C SER A 197 8.92 -18.73 7.54
N THR A 198 8.15 -19.65 6.98
CA THR A 198 8.60 -20.50 5.87
C THR A 198 9.16 -19.59 4.78
N GLY A 199 10.36 -19.93 4.31
CA GLY A 199 11.20 -19.11 3.44
C GLY A 199 10.47 -18.48 2.25
N VAL A 200 10.81 -17.22 2.01
CA VAL A 200 10.75 -16.61 0.68
C VAL A 200 12.20 -16.33 0.30
N ASP A 201 12.81 -17.32 -0.30
CA ASP A 201 14.09 -17.19 -0.99
C ASP A 201 13.92 -16.19 -2.14
N GLY A 202 14.66 -15.09 -2.07
CA GLY A 202 14.79 -14.13 -3.15
C GLY A 202 15.98 -14.48 -4.04
N GLY A 203 15.72 -14.75 -5.33
CA GLY A 203 16.60 -14.34 -6.43
C GLY A 203 17.11 -15.43 -7.37
N GLY A 204 16.63 -15.44 -8.64
CA GLY A 204 17.35 -16.11 -9.74
C GLY A 204 16.56 -16.44 -11.02
N GLY A 205 16.43 -15.47 -11.93
CA GLY A 205 16.60 -15.58 -13.40
C GLY A 205 15.95 -16.69 -14.29
N ILE A 206 15.03 -16.23 -15.16
CA ILE A 206 14.87 -16.46 -16.63
C ILE A 206 14.83 -17.89 -17.25
N ASN A 207 13.78 -18.10 -18.05
CA ASN A 207 13.55 -19.04 -19.18
C ASN A 207 12.89 -20.41 -18.91
N GLY A 208 11.75 -20.63 -19.60
CA GLY A 208 11.29 -21.98 -19.95
C GLY A 208 9.77 -22.14 -20.04
N LYS A 209 9.20 -21.93 -21.23
CA LYS A 209 7.84 -22.35 -21.61
C LYS A 209 7.67 -23.88 -21.41
N ALA A 210 6.57 -24.34 -20.83
CA ALA A 210 5.88 -25.55 -21.30
C ALA A 210 4.44 -25.66 -20.78
N LYS A 211 3.55 -25.83 -21.76
CA LYS A 211 2.12 -26.08 -21.69
C LYS A 211 1.88 -27.57 -21.35
N GLY A 212 0.87 -27.87 -20.53
CA GLY A 212 0.03 -29.05 -20.81
C GLY A 212 -0.10 -30.13 -19.72
N ARG A 213 -1.38 -30.39 -19.41
CA ARG A 213 -2.06 -31.70 -19.53
C ARG A 213 -2.54 -32.35 -18.23
N LYS A 214 -3.86 -32.20 -18.07
CA LYS A 214 -4.82 -33.02 -17.31
C LYS A 214 -4.49 -34.53 -17.40
N GLY A 215 -4.39 -35.21 -16.25
CA GLY A 215 -4.20 -36.66 -16.17
C GLY A 215 -4.52 -37.19 -14.77
N LYS A 216 -5.48 -38.10 -14.71
CA LYS A 216 -6.19 -38.63 -13.54
C LYS A 216 -5.41 -39.84 -12.96
N ARG A 217 -5.61 -40.09 -11.65
CA ARG A 217 -5.66 -41.43 -10.99
C ARG A 217 -4.33 -42.01 -10.47
N GLY A 218 -4.24 -42.14 -9.14
CA GLY A 218 -3.23 -42.97 -8.46
C GLY A 218 -2.78 -42.48 -7.08
N SER A 219 -3.71 -42.14 -6.18
CA SER A 219 -3.37 -41.82 -4.77
C SER A 219 -2.96 -43.09 -4.02
N ARG A 220 -1.67 -43.47 -4.12
CA ARG A 220 -1.03 -44.30 -3.10
C ARG A 220 -0.62 -43.38 -1.96
N ALA A 221 -1.29 -43.54 -0.81
CA ALA A 221 -0.99 -42.84 0.42
C ALA A 221 0.51 -42.95 0.73
N ARG A 222 1.22 -41.81 0.75
CA ARG A 222 2.56 -41.76 1.33
C ARG A 222 2.37 -41.89 2.83
N VAL A 223 2.79 -43.02 3.38
CA VAL A 223 2.92 -43.22 4.83
C VAL A 223 3.92 -42.18 5.32
N THR A 224 3.42 -41.17 6.04
CA THR A 224 4.23 -40.16 6.70
C THR A 224 4.90 -40.80 7.92
N LYS A 225 6.22 -40.68 8.01
CA LYS A 225 7.01 -41.23 9.12
C LYS A 225 6.81 -40.33 10.34
N ILE A 226 5.90 -40.71 11.22
CA ILE A 226 5.64 -39.99 12.48
C ILE A 226 6.83 -40.25 13.41
N GLN A 227 7.67 -39.24 13.63
CA GLN A 227 8.77 -39.29 14.60
C GLN A 227 8.29 -38.81 15.98
N ASN A 228 7.39 -39.56 16.62
CA ASN A 228 7.05 -39.35 18.03
C ASN A 228 7.86 -40.31 18.89
N THR A 229 8.73 -39.77 19.75
CA THR A 229 9.72 -40.50 20.57
C THR A 229 9.13 -41.28 21.77
N HIS A 230 7.80 -41.26 21.97
CA HIS A 230 7.11 -41.92 23.08
C HIS A 230 6.24 -43.13 22.68
N LEU A 231 6.37 -43.66 21.45
CA LEU A 231 5.62 -44.82 20.96
C LEU A 231 6.35 -46.16 21.19
N LYS A 232 6.95 -46.37 22.37
CA LYS A 232 7.55 -47.67 22.71
C LYS A 232 6.47 -48.63 23.21
N GLY A 233 6.13 -49.64 22.39
CA GLY A 233 5.27 -50.77 22.78
C GLY A 233 3.88 -50.84 22.14
N ILE A 234 3.55 -49.96 21.17
CA ILE A 234 2.24 -49.92 20.51
C ILE A 234 2.40 -50.31 19.03
N ASP A 235 1.75 -51.41 18.63
CA ASP A 235 1.71 -51.88 17.24
C ASP A 235 0.61 -51.13 16.48
N LEU A 236 1.02 -50.12 15.70
CA LEU A 236 0.15 -49.25 14.90
C LEU A 236 -0.44 -49.94 13.66
N THR A 237 -0.18 -51.23 13.44
CA THR A 237 -0.78 -52.00 12.35
C THR A 237 -2.12 -52.64 12.72
N LYS A 238 -2.52 -52.57 13.99
CA LYS A 238 -3.80 -53.09 14.47
C LYS A 238 -4.69 -51.95 14.93
N ASP A 239 -5.90 -51.89 14.40
CA ASP A 239 -6.91 -50.94 14.84
C ASP A 239 -7.30 -51.24 16.31
N TYR A 240 -7.30 -50.20 17.14
CA TYR A 240 -7.68 -50.29 18.53
C TYR A 240 -9.18 -50.60 18.65
N VAL A 241 -9.51 -51.77 19.19
CA VAL A 241 -10.89 -52.14 19.52
C VAL A 241 -11.12 -51.83 21.00
N PRO A 242 -11.98 -50.86 21.35
CA PRO A 242 -12.31 -50.59 22.74
C PRO A 242 -13.03 -51.80 23.36
N PRO A 243 -12.73 -52.18 24.61
CA PRO A 243 -13.40 -53.29 25.25
C PRO A 243 -14.91 -53.01 25.38
N PRO A 244 -15.78 -54.03 25.20
CA PRO A 244 -17.22 -53.86 25.30
C PRO A 244 -17.63 -53.43 26.72
N PRO A 245 -18.66 -52.57 26.87
CA PRO A 245 -19.13 -52.14 28.17
C PRO A 245 -19.64 -53.35 28.97
N SER A 246 -19.15 -53.51 30.19
CA SER A 246 -19.56 -54.58 31.09
C SER A 246 -21.05 -54.45 31.43
N SER A 247 -21.89 -55.26 30.77
CA SER A 247 -23.27 -55.49 31.19
C SER A 247 -23.25 -56.35 32.47
N GLY A 248 -23.54 -55.73 33.61
CA GLY A 248 -23.54 -56.39 34.91
C GLY A 248 -24.38 -55.67 35.95
N PHE A 249 -25.65 -55.39 35.65
CA PHE A 249 -26.67 -55.15 36.66
C PHE A 249 -27.49 -56.43 36.85
N PRO A 250 -27.41 -57.10 38.01
CA PRO A 250 -28.39 -58.10 38.39
C PRO A 250 -29.53 -57.45 39.20
N GLY A 251 -30.71 -57.36 38.60
CA GLY A 251 -31.98 -57.59 39.33
C GLY A 251 -32.38 -59.03 39.01
N THR A 252 -32.92 -59.88 39.89
CA THR A 252 -33.91 -59.67 40.94
C THR A 252 -34.01 -60.92 41.81
N SER A 253 -34.27 -60.81 43.13
CA SER A 253 -35.38 -61.53 43.82
C SER A 253 -35.38 -61.34 45.35
N GLY A 254 -36.53 -60.92 45.88
CA GLY A 254 -37.23 -61.59 46.99
C GLY A 254 -36.81 -61.35 48.45
N SER A 255 -37.51 -60.43 49.13
CA SER A 255 -38.00 -60.63 50.51
C SER A 255 -39.10 -59.62 50.88
N LYS A 256 -40.35 -59.93 50.53
CA LYS A 256 -41.48 -60.19 51.44
C LYS A 256 -42.76 -60.39 50.63
#